data_AF-A0A7C4UH75-F1
#
_entry.id   AF-A0A7C4UH75-F1
#
_cell.length_a   1.000
_cell.length_b   1.000
_cell.length_c   1.000
_cell.angle_alpha   90.00
_cell.angle_beta   90.00
_cell.angle_gamma   90.00
#
_symmetry.space_group_name_H-M   'P 1'
#
loop_
_entity.id
_entity.type
_entity.pdbx_description
1 polymer ?
#
loop_
_entity_poly.entity_id
_entity_poly.type
_entity_poly.pdbx_seq_one_letter_code
_entity_poly.pdbx_strand_id
1 'polypeptide(L)' 'PQANGQIAVEPTMDVENVARAVVYMAGLPLDANVLFMTVMATKMPFVGRG' A
#
# COMPACT_ATOMS: atom_id res chain seq x y z
N PRO A 1 12.81 15.87 -0.43
CA PRO A 1 12.99 15.66 -1.88
C PRO A 1 12.78 14.18 -2.18
N GLN A 2 12.16 13.83 -3.31
CA GLN A 2 12.02 12.43 -3.75
C GLN A 2 13.39 11.80 -4.03
N ALA A 3 13.42 10.49 -4.27
CA ALA A 3 14.64 9.74 -4.59
C ALA A 3 15.45 10.37 -5.76
N ASN A 4 14.77 10.98 -6.73
CA ASN A 4 15.39 11.69 -7.86
C ASN A 4 15.82 13.14 -7.55
N GLY A 5 15.83 13.55 -6.28
CA GLY A 5 16.26 14.88 -5.82
C GLY A 5 15.25 16.02 -6.02
N GLN A 6 14.11 15.78 -6.66
CA GLN A 6 13.08 16.80 -6.89
C GLN A 6 12.20 17.04 -5.65
N ILE A 7 11.44 18.14 -5.64
CA ILE A 7 10.36 18.37 -4.67
C ILE A 7 9.03 18.33 -5.45
N ALA A 8 8.32 17.23 -5.31
CA ALA A 8 6.99 16.97 -5.84
C ALA A 8 6.05 16.54 -4.70
N VAL A 9 4.75 16.61 -4.94
CA VAL A 9 3.74 16.04 -4.02
C VAL A 9 3.85 14.52 -4.08
N GLU A 10 3.91 13.86 -2.93
CA GLU A 10 3.91 12.40 -2.87
C GLU A 10 2.54 11.84 -3.28
N PRO A 11 2.50 10.80 -4.13
CA PRO A 11 1.25 10.12 -4.46
C PRO A 11 0.61 9.52 -3.21
N THR A 12 -0.63 9.92 -2.93
CA THR A 12 -1.44 9.35 -1.84
C THR A 12 -2.40 8.31 -2.38
N MET A 13 -3.02 7.56 -1.48
CA MET A 13 -4.14 6.67 -1.78
C MET A 13 -5.33 7.00 -0.89
N ASP A 14 -6.53 6.70 -1.37
CA ASP A 14 -7.74 6.76 -0.54
C ASP A 14 -7.65 5.74 0.60
N VAL A 15 -7.97 6.19 1.83
CA VAL A 15 -8.00 5.37 3.05
C VAL A 15 -8.98 4.21 2.95
N GLU A 16 -10.02 4.32 2.11
CA GLU A 16 -10.98 3.25 1.88
C GLU A 16 -10.31 1.98 1.33
N ASN A 17 -9.22 2.12 0.56
CA ASN A 17 -8.48 0.97 0.05
C ASN A 17 -7.87 0.13 1.19
N VAL A 18 -7.37 0.79 2.25
CA VAL A 18 -6.86 0.10 3.44
C VAL A 18 -7.99 -0.58 4.19
N ALA A 19 -9.13 0.10 4.34
CA ALA A 19 -10.30 -0.48 5.00
C ALA A 19 -10.78 -1.76 4.30
N ARG A 20 -10.87 -1.74 2.96
CA ARG A 20 -11.23 -2.94 2.16
C ARG A 20 -10.22 -4.07 2.34
N ALA A 21 -8.93 -3.76 2.43
CA ALA A 21 -7.87 -4.75 2.67
C ALA A 21 -8.04 -5.42 4.04
N VAL A 22 -8.34 -4.64 5.09
CA VAL A 22 -8.59 -5.17 6.44
C VAL A 22 -9.84 -6.04 6.48
N VAL A 23 -10.94 -5.60 5.84
CA VAL A 23 -12.18 -6.38 5.75
C VAL A 23 -11.94 -7.70 5.03
N TYR A 24 -11.16 -7.70 3.94
CA TYR A 24 -10.76 -8.92 3.26
C TYR A 24 -10.01 -9.89 4.18
N MET A 25 -8.99 -9.41 4.92
CA MET A 25 -8.24 -10.25 5.86
C MET A 25 -9.14 -10.82 6.96
N ALA A 26 -10.07 -10.02 7.48
CA ALA A 26 -11.01 -10.45 8.52
C ALA A 26 -12.07 -11.45 8.02
N GLY A 27 -12.34 -11.48 6.71
CA GLY A 27 -13.32 -12.38 6.09
C GLY A 27 -12.78 -13.77 5.73
N LEU A 28 -11.49 -14.05 5.98
CA LEU A 28 -10.88 -15.34 5.68
C LEU A 28 -11.36 -16.44 6.65
N PRO A 29 -11.45 -17.70 6.18
CA PRO A 29 -11.69 -18.83 7.08
C PRO A 29 -10.51 -19.01 8.05
N LEU A 30 -10.75 -19.64 9.19
CA LEU A 30 -9.77 -19.74 10.30
C LEU A 30 -8.50 -20.52 9.96
N ASP A 31 -8.51 -21.29 8.89
CA ASP A 31 -7.36 -22.04 8.36
C ASP A 31 -6.55 -21.25 7.32
N ALA A 32 -6.99 -20.04 6.95
CA ALA A 32 -6.31 -19.17 6.01
C ALA A 32 -5.84 -17.88 6.69
N ASN A 33 -4.62 -17.44 6.34
CA ASN A 33 -4.04 -16.23 6.91
C ASN A 33 -3.26 -15.43 5.86
N VAL A 34 -3.49 -14.12 5.84
CA VAL A 34 -2.63 -13.16 5.15
C VAL A 34 -1.57 -12.71 6.15
N LEU A 35 -0.42 -13.38 6.13
CA LEU A 35 0.66 -13.10 7.08
C LEU A 35 1.26 -11.69 6.89
N PHE A 36 1.42 -11.25 5.64
CA PHE A 36 1.85 -9.90 5.30
C PHE A 36 1.15 -9.43 4.04
N MET A 37 0.77 -8.15 4.02
CA MET A 37 0.23 -7.47 2.85
C MET A 37 0.70 -6.02 2.84
N THR A 38 1.19 -5.56 1.70
CA THR A 38 1.58 -4.16 1.48
C THR A 38 0.63 -3.56 0.46
N VAL A 39 -0.08 -2.51 0.87
CA VAL A 39 -0.97 -1.71 0.01
C VAL A 39 -0.30 -0.37 -0.23
N MET A 40 -0.18 0.05 -1.49
CA MET A 40 0.53 1.28 -1.86
C MET A 40 -0.22 2.07 -2.91
N ALA A 41 -0.04 3.39 -2.90
CA ALA A 41 -0.44 4.23 -4.03
C ALA A 41 0.34 3.81 -5.28
N THR A 42 -0.35 3.58 -6.41
CA THR A 42 0.23 2.97 -7.62
C THR A 42 1.48 3.69 -8.14
N LYS A 43 1.57 5.00 -7.95
CA LYS A 43 2.68 5.83 -8.42
C LYS A 43 3.76 6.09 -7.36
N MET A 44 3.64 5.51 -6.17
CA MET A 44 4.61 5.70 -5.10
C MET A 44 5.95 5.05 -5.49
N PRO A 45 7.07 5.80 -5.49
CA PRO A 45 8.38 5.30 -5.90
C PRO A 45 9.05 4.48 -4.78
N PHE A 46 8.44 3.36 -4.39
CA PHE A 46 8.91 2.52 -3.28
C PHE A 46 9.70 1.27 -3.73
N VAL A 47 9.28 0.62 -4.81
CA VAL A 47 9.85 -0.67 -5.28
C VAL A 47 10.87 -0.54 -6.42
N GLY A 48 11.26 0.69 -6.79
CA GLY A 48 12.28 0.96 -7.81
C GLY A 48 13.69 1.05 -7.25
N ARG A 49 14.69 1.18 -8.13
CA ARG A 49 16.04 1.64 -7.75
C ARG A 49 16.04 3.17 -7.72
N GLY A 50 16.63 3.75 -6.68
CA GLY A 50 16.76 5.20 -6.50
C GLY A 50 17.57 5.85 -7.62
#